data_AF-A0A4Y7Q0B2-F1
#
_entry.id   AF-A0A4Y7Q0B2-F1
#
_cell.length_a   1.000
_cell.length_b   1.000
_cell.length_c   1.000
_cell.angle_alpha   90.00
_cell.angle_beta   90.00
_cell.angle_gamma   90.00
#
_symmetry.space_group_name_H-M   'P 1'
#
loop_
_entity.id
_entity.type
_entity.pdbx_description
1 polymer ?
#
loop_
_entity_poly.entity_id
_entity_poly.type
_entity_poly.pdbx_seq_one_letter_code
_entity_poly.pdbx_strand_id
1 'polypeptide(L)'
;MDLDPGTYIIQNVMHQSIATQLREKRVVADADTTSDQTYGLRLEMLWRISHLNNGKFTIKNFLTNDYAASTTFPLKSDAIVAKQSRQQWVIKETGFKGRYVIYTTATLTRIDLFWGLANDELLTPITLRDIPNNPSNQWVLTKVVSRKQLEEETLQLRATLAELREENVKFRDSVDLWKNAQQETFQLRATVSELREENKKLRDSVGLWKNAQQETSQLHTTLSELQEENTKLRDSVDHRKTAQQETFQLHAALTELREENKKILDSVDRWKDTSAGAAIGAQKARKRHEAADLQLRVKLSELQEENADLRGRAHLSNAGRSVEFYSEWDRRPQSLVLAGRRESWLNPWH
;
A
#
# COMPACT_ATOMS: atom_id res chain seq x y z
N MET A 1 22.49 10.40 73.86
CA MET A 1 22.35 11.50 72.91
C MET A 1 22.78 12.76 73.63
N ASP A 2 23.52 13.64 72.97
CA ASP A 2 23.94 14.90 73.56
C ASP A 2 22.85 15.95 73.32
N LEU A 3 22.52 16.72 74.36
CA LEU A 3 21.56 17.82 74.26
C LEU A 3 22.22 19.01 73.54
N ASP A 4 21.64 19.44 72.42
CA ASP A 4 22.13 20.60 71.69
C ASP A 4 22.07 21.88 72.54
N PRO A 5 23.09 22.74 72.53
CA PRO A 5 22.98 24.08 73.10
C PRO A 5 21.88 24.91 72.43
N GLY A 6 21.20 25.77 73.19
CA GLY A 6 20.10 26.58 72.67
C GLY A 6 19.23 27.24 73.75
N THR A 7 18.11 27.82 73.33
CA THR A 7 17.07 28.32 74.23
C THR A 7 15.99 27.26 74.36
N TYR A 8 15.56 26.97 75.58
CA TYR A 8 14.64 25.89 75.90
C TYR A 8 13.55 26.36 76.86
N ILE A 9 12.38 25.72 76.74
CA ILE A 9 11.39 25.62 77.80
C ILE A 9 11.67 24.33 78.56
N ILE A 10 11.69 24.40 79.89
CA ILE A 10 11.98 23.28 80.78
C ILE A 10 10.69 22.91 81.51
N GLN A 11 10.05 21.81 81.12
CA GLN A 11 8.73 21.41 81.64
C GLN A 11 8.83 20.15 82.49
N ASN A 12 8.22 20.13 83.67
CA ASN A 12 8.19 18.95 84.52
C ASN A 12 7.31 17.85 83.91
N VAL A 13 7.78 16.61 83.94
CA VAL A 13 7.05 15.48 83.35
C VAL A 13 5.78 15.12 84.13
N MET A 14 5.82 15.16 85.47
CA MET A 14 4.68 14.76 86.31
C MET A 14 3.61 15.84 86.36
N HIS A 15 4.02 17.08 86.62
CA HIS A 15 3.10 18.17 86.93
C HIS A 15 2.80 19.06 85.72
N GLN A 16 3.48 18.85 84.58
CA GLN A 16 3.37 19.66 83.36
C GLN A 16 3.67 21.16 83.55
N SER A 17 4.17 21.56 84.71
CA SER A 17 4.58 22.92 85.04
C SER A 17 5.93 23.28 84.40
N ILE A 18 6.13 24.55 84.07
CA ILE A 18 7.34 25.08 83.46
C ILE A 18 8.24 25.73 84.52
N ALA A 19 9.54 25.44 84.46
CA ALA A 19 10.53 26.11 85.29
C ALA A 19 10.58 27.60 84.94
N THR A 20 10.36 28.46 85.94
CA THR A 20 10.23 29.90 85.76
C THR A 20 11.08 30.62 86.81
N GLN A 21 11.81 31.65 86.40
CA GLN A 21 12.50 32.52 87.35
C GLN A 21 11.57 33.66 87.79
N LEU A 22 11.32 33.74 89.10
CA LEU A 22 10.67 34.90 89.70
C LEU A 22 11.67 36.05 89.92
N ARG A 23 11.14 37.28 90.01
CA ARG A 23 11.93 38.50 90.26
C ARG A 23 12.79 38.42 91.53
N GLU A 24 12.35 37.64 92.52
CA GLU A 24 13.05 37.41 93.79
C GLU A 24 14.18 36.37 93.69
N LYS A 25 14.70 36.09 92.49
CA LYS A 25 15.79 35.13 92.27
C LYS A 25 15.47 33.70 92.75
N ARG A 26 14.19 33.33 92.78
CA ARG A 26 13.73 31.96 93.03
C ARG A 26 13.37 31.29 91.71
N VAL A 27 13.69 30.00 91.59
CA VAL A 27 13.26 29.18 90.44
C VAL A 27 12.12 28.28 90.91
N VAL A 28 10.95 28.47 90.29
CA VAL A 28 9.70 27.83 90.68
C VAL A 28 9.05 27.12 89.51
N ALA A 29 8.12 26.22 89.79
CA ALA A 29 7.14 25.75 88.84
C ALA A 29 6.07 26.82 88.61
N ASP A 30 5.80 27.17 87.37
CA ASP A 30 4.65 27.98 86.98
C ASP A 30 3.86 27.22 85.91
N ALA A 31 2.57 27.49 85.77
CA ALA A 31 1.78 26.93 84.67
C ALA A 31 1.79 27.91 83.50
N ASP A 32 1.86 27.37 82.29
CA ASP A 32 1.59 28.14 81.08
C ASP A 32 0.08 28.40 81.01
N THR A 33 -0.37 29.44 81.71
CA THR A 33 -1.79 29.68 82.00
C THR A 33 -2.52 30.49 80.93
N THR A 34 -1.86 30.86 79.84
CA THR A 34 -2.47 31.72 78.84
C THR A 34 -2.65 30.98 77.51
N SER A 35 -3.83 30.35 77.38
CA SER A 35 -4.48 30.14 76.07
C SER A 35 -4.70 31.45 75.30
N ASP A 36 -4.55 32.60 75.97
CA ASP A 36 -4.51 33.91 75.34
C ASP A 36 -3.15 34.11 74.65
N GLN A 37 -3.07 33.57 73.44
CA GLN A 37 -2.00 33.67 72.45
C GLN A 37 -1.69 35.11 71.97
N THR A 38 -1.66 36.08 72.88
CA THR A 38 -1.36 37.47 72.53
C THR A 38 0.13 37.75 72.77
N TYR A 39 0.94 37.18 71.89
CA TYR A 39 2.26 37.67 71.48
C TYR A 39 3.27 38.01 72.59
N GLY A 40 3.71 36.99 73.32
CA GLY A 40 4.97 37.08 74.05
C GLY A 40 5.24 35.83 74.86
N LEU A 41 6.21 35.00 74.44
CA LEU A 41 6.77 34.00 75.34
C LEU A 41 7.23 34.74 76.60
N ARG A 42 6.69 34.36 77.77
CA ARG A 42 7.15 34.89 79.06
C ARG A 42 8.63 34.59 79.18
N LEU A 43 9.48 35.61 79.03
CA LEU A 43 10.93 35.45 78.93
C LEU A 43 11.50 34.86 80.22
N GLU A 44 10.76 34.94 81.33
CA GLU A 44 11.03 34.29 82.61
C GLU A 44 11.02 32.76 82.54
N MET A 45 10.31 32.18 81.56
CA MET A 45 10.19 30.72 81.33
C MET A 45 11.24 30.19 80.34
N LEU A 46 11.96 31.09 79.66
CA LEU A 46 12.97 30.72 78.67
C LEU A 46 14.34 30.58 79.33
N TRP A 47 15.01 29.45 79.04
CA TRP A 47 16.31 29.13 79.59
C TRP A 47 17.31 28.86 78.47
N ARG A 48 18.42 29.60 78.47
CA ARG A 48 19.58 29.32 77.62
C ARG A 48 20.40 28.21 78.26
N ILE A 49 20.46 27.07 77.60
CA ILE A 49 21.30 25.93 77.95
C ILE A 49 22.56 26.00 77.09
N SER A 50 23.72 26.01 77.72
CA SER A 50 25.02 26.09 77.04
C SER A 50 25.93 24.97 77.50
N HIS A 51 26.52 24.25 76.55
CA HIS A 51 27.49 23.20 76.80
C HIS A 51 28.85 23.78 77.22
N LEU A 52 29.54 23.07 78.10
CA LEU A 52 30.86 23.41 78.63
C LEU A 52 31.90 22.43 78.09
N ASN A 53 33.15 22.85 78.00
CA ASN A 53 34.25 21.99 77.54
C ASN A 53 34.46 20.73 78.41
N ASN A 54 33.90 20.70 79.63
CA ASN A 54 33.98 19.55 80.53
C ASN A 54 32.76 18.60 80.44
N GLY A 55 31.95 18.69 79.38
CA GLY A 55 30.77 17.83 79.18
C GLY A 55 29.57 18.18 80.07
N LYS A 56 29.64 19.26 80.84
CA LYS A 56 28.53 19.77 81.66
C LYS A 56 27.81 20.92 80.97
N PHE A 57 26.76 21.42 81.58
CA PHE A 57 25.94 22.50 81.05
C PHE A 57 25.82 23.65 82.04
N THR A 58 25.53 24.84 81.52
CA THR A 58 24.93 25.93 82.30
C THR A 58 23.50 26.15 81.87
N ILE A 59 22.65 26.48 82.84
CA ILE A 59 21.26 26.84 82.62
C ILE A 59 21.11 28.30 83.06
N LYS A 60 20.85 29.20 82.11
CA LYS A 60 20.79 30.65 82.32
C LYS A 60 19.43 31.17 81.89
N ASN A 61 18.75 31.91 82.76
CA ASN A 61 17.46 32.50 82.40
C ASN A 61 17.64 33.56 81.31
N PHE A 62 16.73 33.58 80.34
CA PHE A 62 16.82 34.45 79.18
C PHE A 62 16.57 35.93 79.53
N LEU A 63 15.62 36.22 80.42
CA LEU A 63 15.26 37.58 80.80
C LEU A 63 16.31 38.22 81.72
N THR A 64 16.60 37.56 82.85
CA THR A 64 17.40 38.14 83.93
C THR A 64 18.89 37.99 83.71
N ASN A 65 19.30 37.08 82.81
CA ASN A 65 20.68 36.64 82.66
C ASN A 65 21.30 36.00 83.93
N ASP A 66 20.49 35.57 84.90
CA ASP A 66 20.97 34.81 86.04
C ASP A 66 21.07 33.31 85.70
N TYR A 67 22.02 32.63 86.32
CA TYR A 67 22.17 31.18 86.25
C TYR A 67 21.31 30.50 87.32
N ALA A 68 20.66 29.40 86.95
CA ALA A 68 20.10 28.49 87.94
C ALA A 68 21.25 27.87 88.75
N ALA A 69 21.13 27.95 90.07
CA ALA A 69 22.18 27.60 91.02
C ALA A 69 21.58 27.02 92.31
N SER A 70 22.39 26.30 93.06
CA SER A 70 22.08 25.86 94.42
C SER A 70 22.97 26.59 95.43
N THR A 71 22.87 26.22 96.70
CA THR A 71 23.89 26.49 97.70
C THR A 71 25.21 25.81 97.31
N THR A 72 26.34 26.26 97.86
CA THR A 72 27.69 25.73 97.56
C THR A 72 27.81 24.25 97.92
N PHE A 73 27.12 23.83 98.98
CA PHE A 73 27.05 22.45 99.43
C PHE A 73 25.59 22.03 99.50
N PRO A 74 25.00 21.65 98.36
CA PRO A 74 23.58 21.39 98.29
C PRO A 74 23.17 20.21 99.16
N LEU A 75 22.11 20.41 99.94
CA LEU A 75 21.43 19.37 100.70
C LEU A 75 20.16 18.92 99.98
N LYS A 76 19.62 17.78 100.40
CA LYS A 76 18.30 17.33 99.98
C LYS A 76 17.27 18.39 100.38
N SER A 77 16.35 18.68 99.47
CA SER A 77 15.32 19.70 99.55
C SER A 77 15.81 21.15 99.45
N ASP A 78 17.09 21.40 99.19
CA ASP A 78 17.57 22.75 98.89
C ASP A 78 16.90 23.31 97.63
N ALA A 79 16.41 24.54 97.71
CA ALA A 79 15.78 25.22 96.58
C ALA A 79 16.81 25.64 95.53
N ILE A 80 16.41 25.55 94.26
CA ILE A 80 17.12 26.16 93.14
C ILE A 80 16.83 27.66 93.14
N VAL A 81 17.90 28.44 93.13
CA VAL A 81 17.89 29.89 93.13
C VAL A 81 18.57 30.42 91.88
N ALA A 82 18.33 31.68 91.55
CA ALA A 82 18.99 32.36 90.45
C ALA A 82 20.17 33.19 90.98
N LYS A 83 21.36 33.00 90.40
CA LYS A 83 22.59 33.70 90.79
C LYS A 83 23.33 34.20 89.56
N GLN A 84 24.06 35.30 89.72
CA GLN A 84 24.97 35.78 88.67
C GLN A 84 26.18 34.86 88.46
N SER A 85 26.57 34.11 89.50
CA SER A 85 27.67 33.15 89.43
C SER A 85 27.28 31.91 88.64
N ARG A 86 28.14 31.51 87.70
CA ARG A 86 27.96 30.32 86.89
C ARG A 86 27.96 29.06 87.76
N GLN A 87 26.93 28.23 87.63
CA GLN A 87 26.91 26.87 88.19
C GLN A 87 26.80 25.84 87.06
N GLN A 88 27.51 24.73 87.24
CA GLN A 88 27.53 23.62 86.29
C GLN A 88 26.47 22.59 86.69
N TRP A 89 25.76 22.07 85.70
CA TRP A 89 24.75 21.03 85.82
C TRP A 89 25.08 19.88 84.88
N VAL A 90 24.74 18.67 85.28
CA VAL A 90 24.69 17.53 84.37
C VAL A 90 23.26 17.38 83.90
N ILE A 91 23.07 17.28 82.59
CA ILE A 91 21.76 17.04 81.96
C ILE A 91 21.88 15.73 81.21
N LYS A 92 21.05 14.75 81.57
CA LYS A 92 21.13 13.40 80.99
C LYS A 92 19.75 12.93 80.58
N GLU A 93 19.63 12.42 79.36
CA GLU A 93 18.42 11.77 78.89
C GLU A 93 18.19 10.47 79.69
N THR A 94 16.95 10.26 80.12
CA THR A 94 16.54 9.05 80.84
C THR A 94 16.36 7.88 79.87
N GLY A 95 15.93 6.71 80.38
CA GLY A 95 15.52 5.60 79.50
C GLY A 95 14.29 5.91 78.64
N PHE A 96 13.57 7.00 78.92
CA PHE A 96 12.46 7.49 78.12
C PHE A 96 12.93 8.64 77.23
N LYS A 97 12.86 8.43 75.91
CA LYS A 97 13.28 9.41 74.91
C LYS A 97 12.59 10.76 75.12
N GLY A 98 13.36 11.84 75.07
CA GLY A 98 12.87 13.22 75.25
C GLY A 98 12.64 13.64 76.72
N ARG A 99 12.90 12.76 77.70
CA ARG A 99 12.85 13.08 79.12
C ARG A 99 14.26 13.13 79.70
N TYR A 100 14.54 14.16 80.47
CA TYR A 100 15.86 14.46 80.99
C TYR A 100 15.83 14.59 82.50
N VAL A 101 16.93 14.23 83.15
CA VAL A 101 17.22 14.59 84.53
C VAL A 101 18.29 15.68 84.56
N ILE A 102 18.11 16.66 85.45
CA ILE A 102 19.05 17.77 85.67
C ILE A 102 19.59 17.60 87.08
N TYR A 103 20.90 17.46 87.25
CA TYR A 103 21.49 17.17 88.56
C TYR A 103 22.85 17.82 88.78
N THR A 104 23.24 17.93 90.04
CA THR A 104 24.55 18.42 90.46
C THR A 104 25.38 17.30 91.08
N THR A 105 26.67 17.29 90.76
CA THR A 105 27.67 16.38 91.34
C THR A 105 28.48 17.07 92.46
N ALA A 106 28.10 18.29 92.88
CA ALA A 106 28.86 19.11 93.82
C ALA A 106 28.51 18.83 95.30
N THR A 107 28.00 17.63 95.61
CA THR A 107 27.55 17.27 96.96
C THR A 107 28.69 16.74 97.82
N LEU A 108 28.70 17.09 99.11
CA LEU A 108 29.65 16.53 100.08
C LEU A 108 29.42 15.03 100.31
N THR A 109 28.19 14.57 100.14
CA THR A 109 27.75 13.21 100.46
C THR A 109 27.94 12.22 99.32
N ARG A 110 28.50 12.63 98.17
CA ARG A 110 28.63 11.81 96.94
C ARG A 110 27.30 11.25 96.40
N ILE A 111 26.17 11.84 96.82
CA ILE A 111 24.84 11.50 96.29
C ILE A 111 24.49 12.52 95.22
N ASP A 112 24.11 12.06 94.03
CA ASP A 112 23.61 12.94 92.98
C ASP A 112 22.25 13.50 93.39
N LEU A 113 22.11 14.83 93.30
CA LEU A 113 20.86 15.52 93.62
C LEU A 113 20.23 16.11 92.36
N PHE A 114 18.98 15.72 92.12
CA PHE A 114 18.20 15.99 90.93
C PHE A 114 17.22 17.14 91.15
N TRP A 115 17.02 17.99 90.15
CA TRP A 115 15.94 18.97 90.16
C TRP A 115 14.59 18.26 90.18
N GLY A 116 13.70 18.68 91.06
CA GLY A 116 12.34 18.19 91.07
C GLY A 116 11.37 19.03 91.89
N LEU A 117 10.11 18.63 91.82
CA LEU A 117 8.99 19.32 92.44
C LEU A 117 8.34 18.48 93.52
N ALA A 118 7.88 19.17 94.57
CA ALA A 118 7.20 18.55 95.71
C ALA A 118 5.74 18.23 95.45
N ASN A 119 5.08 19.11 94.73
CA ASN A 119 3.68 19.02 94.38
C ASN A 119 3.46 19.77 93.05
N ASP A 120 2.21 19.79 92.60
CA ASP A 120 1.70 20.47 91.41
C ASP A 120 1.23 21.91 91.67
N GLU A 121 1.42 22.43 92.88
CA GLU A 121 0.99 23.80 93.19
C GLU A 121 1.81 24.82 92.40
N LEU A 122 1.14 25.91 91.98
CA LEU A 122 1.80 27.01 91.31
C LEU A 122 2.81 27.67 92.24
N LEU A 123 3.90 28.14 91.66
CA LEU A 123 5.01 28.78 92.35
C LEU A 123 5.75 27.87 93.34
N THR A 124 5.50 26.55 93.29
CA THR A 124 6.25 25.58 94.07
C THR A 124 7.73 25.65 93.71
N PRO A 125 8.64 25.86 94.68
CA PRO A 125 10.06 25.91 94.41
C PRO A 125 10.58 24.62 93.79
N ILE A 126 11.42 24.74 92.75
CA ILE A 126 12.21 23.60 92.27
C ILE A 126 13.25 23.32 93.33
N THR A 127 13.31 22.08 93.80
CA THR A 127 14.20 21.64 94.89
C THR A 127 15.07 20.48 94.45
N LEU A 128 16.17 20.27 95.17
CA LEU A 128 17.08 19.15 94.96
C LEU A 128 16.59 17.88 95.66
N ARG A 129 16.58 16.74 94.95
CA ARG A 129 16.00 15.47 95.39
C ARG A 129 16.92 14.30 95.09
N ASP A 130 16.77 13.20 95.81
CA ASP A 130 17.66 12.04 95.77
C ASP A 130 17.10 10.84 94.97
N ILE A 131 15.91 10.96 94.37
CA ILE A 131 15.24 9.87 93.64
C ILE A 131 15.14 10.21 92.15
N PRO A 132 16.10 9.80 91.29
CA PRO A 132 16.09 10.20 89.87
C PRO A 132 14.89 9.67 89.07
N ASN A 133 14.38 8.50 89.44
CA ASN A 133 13.35 7.80 88.66
C ASN A 133 11.92 8.30 88.93
N ASN A 134 11.74 9.28 89.82
CA ASN A 134 10.44 9.87 90.04
C ASN A 134 10.10 10.82 88.86
N PRO A 135 8.94 10.68 88.19
CA PRO A 135 8.51 11.61 87.15
C PRO A 135 8.52 13.09 87.58
N SER A 136 8.35 13.40 88.88
CA SER A 136 8.46 14.78 89.38
C SER A 136 9.89 15.34 89.37
N ASN A 137 10.89 14.49 89.09
CA ASN A 137 12.30 14.84 88.94
C ASN A 137 12.80 14.73 87.49
N GLN A 138 11.88 14.49 86.54
CA GLN A 138 12.16 14.41 85.11
C GLN A 138 11.59 15.63 84.38
N TRP A 139 12.26 16.04 83.32
CA TRP A 139 11.98 17.28 82.60
C TRP A 139 11.97 17.04 81.09
N VAL A 140 11.03 17.65 80.39
CA VAL A 140 11.01 17.78 78.93
C VAL A 140 11.68 19.10 78.58
N LEU A 141 12.64 19.04 77.64
CA LEU A 141 13.37 20.19 77.15
C LEU A 141 12.93 20.50 75.72
N THR A 142 12.10 21.53 75.55
CA THR A 142 11.58 21.93 74.24
C THR A 142 12.39 23.09 73.68
N LYS A 143 13.16 22.85 72.61
CA LYS A 143 14.01 23.86 71.98
C LYS A 143 13.13 24.93 71.33
N VAL A 144 13.37 26.19 71.68
CA VAL A 144 12.69 27.35 71.07
C VAL A 144 13.57 27.85 69.92
N VAL A 145 13.03 27.76 68.70
CA VAL A 145 13.69 28.27 67.49
C VAL A 145 13.82 29.79 67.60
N SER A 146 15.01 30.32 67.38
CA SER A 146 15.21 31.77 67.44
C SER A 146 14.52 32.46 66.27
N ARG A 147 14.04 33.71 66.49
CA ARG A 147 13.45 34.53 65.42
C ARG A 147 14.33 34.63 64.17
N LYS A 148 15.65 34.75 64.35
CA LYS A 148 16.62 34.81 63.24
C LYS A 148 16.63 33.52 62.42
N GLN A 149 16.60 32.37 63.07
CA GLN A 149 16.54 31.07 62.38
C GLN A 149 15.24 30.92 61.59
N LEU A 150 14.12 31.35 62.18
CA LEU A 150 12.83 31.34 61.48
C LEU A 150 12.84 32.27 60.25
N GLU A 151 13.39 33.48 60.39
CA GLU A 151 13.53 34.42 59.27
C GLU A 151 14.40 33.85 58.15
N GLU A 152 15.51 33.18 58.47
CA GLU A 152 16.38 32.52 57.49
C GLU A 152 15.67 31.35 56.79
N GLU A 153 15.01 30.48 57.54
CA GLU A 153 14.24 29.36 56.99
C GLU A 153 13.10 29.86 56.07
N THR A 154 12.38 30.90 56.49
CA THR A 154 11.32 31.49 55.64
C THR A 154 11.87 32.09 54.36
N LEU A 155 13.09 32.64 54.37
CA LEU A 155 13.73 33.18 53.18
C LEU A 155 14.18 32.06 52.22
N GLN A 156 14.72 30.97 52.75
CA GLN A 156 15.05 29.76 51.98
C GLN A 156 13.79 29.13 51.35
N LEU A 157 12.69 29.03 52.11
CA LEU A 157 11.42 28.53 51.60
C LEU A 157 10.84 29.42 50.50
N ARG A 158 11.00 30.75 50.60
CA ARG A 158 10.57 31.68 49.54
C ARG A 158 11.40 31.52 48.27
N ALA A 159 12.71 31.30 48.39
CA ALA A 159 13.58 31.07 47.24
C ALA A 159 13.22 29.78 46.51
N THR A 160 13.11 28.66 47.22
CA THR A 160 12.72 27.36 46.65
C THR A 160 11.33 27.40 46.01
N LEU A 161 10.38 28.12 46.62
CA LEU A 161 9.04 28.29 46.05
C LEU A 161 9.06 29.11 44.74
N ALA A 162 9.96 30.08 44.61
CA ALA A 162 10.14 30.83 43.37
C ALA A 162 10.69 29.92 42.24
N GLU A 163 11.69 29.10 42.53
CA GLU A 163 12.27 28.14 41.58
C GLU A 163 11.21 27.13 41.09
N LEU A 164 10.44 26.54 42.00
CA LEU A 164 9.36 25.60 41.66
C LEU A 164 8.26 26.24 40.80
N ARG A 165 7.99 27.55 40.98
CA ARG A 165 7.05 28.27 40.14
C ARG A 165 7.58 28.44 38.72
N GLU A 166 8.85 28.75 38.56
CA GLU A 166 9.48 28.86 37.24
C GLU A 166 9.46 27.51 36.51
N GLU A 167 9.77 26.42 37.21
CA GLU A 167 9.71 25.07 36.65
C GLU A 167 8.28 24.69 36.23
N ASN A 168 7.27 25.04 37.04
CA ASN A 168 5.87 24.83 36.69
C ASN A 168 5.45 25.61 35.42
N VAL A 169 6.00 26.80 35.18
CA VAL A 169 5.76 27.53 33.93
C VAL A 169 6.34 26.75 32.74
N LYS A 170 7.59 26.28 32.84
CA LYS A 170 8.24 25.47 31.78
C LYS A 170 7.46 24.18 31.47
N PHE A 171 6.90 23.53 32.48
CA PHE A 171 6.04 22.37 32.28
C PHE A 171 4.74 22.71 31.56
N ARG A 172 4.10 23.84 31.89
CA ARG A 172 2.89 24.29 31.18
C ARG A 172 3.17 24.57 29.71
N ASP A 173 4.25 25.28 29.41
CA ASP A 173 4.66 25.58 28.03
C ASP A 173 4.90 24.29 27.23
N SER A 174 5.58 23.31 27.86
CA SER A 174 5.82 21.98 27.26
C SER A 174 4.52 21.22 27.00
N VAL A 175 3.55 21.30 27.91
CA VAL A 175 2.23 20.68 27.74
C VAL A 175 1.46 21.33 26.58
N ASP A 176 1.54 22.64 26.42
CA ASP A 176 0.86 23.33 25.32
C ASP A 176 1.49 23.01 23.96
N LEU A 177 2.82 22.90 23.88
CA LEU A 177 3.51 22.38 22.69
C LEU A 177 3.04 20.95 22.34
N TRP A 178 2.90 20.08 23.33
CA TRP A 178 2.46 18.70 23.11
C TRP A 178 1.02 18.63 22.59
N LYS A 179 0.11 19.47 23.12
CA LYS A 179 -1.28 19.56 22.59
C LYS A 179 -1.30 20.00 21.13
N ASN A 180 -0.49 20.98 20.76
CA ASN A 180 -0.40 21.46 19.38
C ASN A 180 0.10 20.33 18.45
N ALA A 181 1.15 19.62 18.85
CA ALA A 181 1.65 18.47 18.11
C ALA A 181 0.58 17.36 17.99
N GLN A 182 -0.17 17.09 19.06
CA GLN A 182 -1.27 16.12 19.02
C GLN A 182 -2.35 16.54 18.01
N GLN A 183 -2.73 17.81 17.98
CA GLN A 183 -3.69 18.32 16.99
C GLN A 183 -3.16 18.20 15.55
N GLU A 184 -1.89 18.48 15.31
CA GLU A 184 -1.25 18.26 14.01
C GLU A 184 -1.28 16.78 13.60
N THR A 185 -0.97 15.86 14.52
CA THR A 185 -1.05 14.42 14.21
C THR A 185 -2.47 13.95 13.87
N PHE A 186 -3.50 14.57 14.47
CA PHE A 186 -4.89 14.30 14.12
C PHE A 186 -5.20 14.76 12.70
N GLN A 187 -4.76 15.97 12.33
CA GLN A 187 -4.92 16.49 10.96
C GLN A 187 -4.18 15.61 9.94
N LEU A 188 -2.94 15.22 10.23
CA LEU A 188 -2.15 14.33 9.37
C LEU A 188 -2.79 12.95 9.20
N ARG A 189 -3.44 12.41 10.24
CA ARG A 189 -4.19 11.15 10.11
C ARG A 189 -5.39 11.28 9.19
N ALA A 190 -6.11 12.41 9.25
CA ALA A 190 -7.23 12.66 8.36
C ALA A 190 -6.77 12.74 6.89
N THR A 191 -5.71 13.50 6.61
CA THR A 191 -5.17 13.61 5.24
C THR A 191 -4.64 12.28 4.71
N VAL A 192 -3.97 11.48 5.53
CA VAL A 192 -3.54 10.12 5.16
C VAL A 192 -4.73 9.22 4.84
N SER A 193 -5.84 9.36 5.56
CA SER A 193 -7.07 8.60 5.28
C SER A 193 -7.65 8.96 3.92
N GLU A 194 -7.71 10.26 3.58
CA GLU A 194 -8.18 10.75 2.28
C GLU A 194 -7.31 10.24 1.13
N LEU A 195 -5.98 10.37 1.27
CA LEU A 195 -5.02 9.87 0.27
C LEU A 195 -5.11 8.36 0.06
N ARG A 196 -5.46 7.59 1.10
CA ARG A 196 -5.66 6.14 0.96
C ARG A 196 -6.89 5.82 0.11
N GLU A 197 -7.98 6.54 0.29
CA GLU A 197 -9.20 6.34 -0.50
C GLU A 197 -8.97 6.75 -1.97
N GLU A 198 -8.24 7.84 -2.20
CA GLU A 198 -7.85 8.24 -3.55
C GLU A 198 -6.95 7.19 -4.22
N ASN A 199 -5.95 6.67 -3.50
CA ASN A 199 -5.10 5.58 -4.00
C ASN A 199 -5.90 4.32 -4.34
N LYS A 200 -6.94 4.01 -3.57
CA LYS A 200 -7.85 2.89 -3.86
C LYS A 200 -8.58 3.13 -5.19
N LYS A 201 -9.18 4.31 -5.38
CA LYS A 201 -9.83 4.68 -6.65
C LYS A 201 -8.90 4.60 -7.85
N LEU A 202 -7.64 5.04 -7.68
CA LEU A 202 -6.62 4.93 -8.73
C LEU A 202 -6.30 3.46 -9.04
N ARG A 203 -6.17 2.58 -8.04
CA ARG A 203 -5.97 1.14 -8.27
C ARG A 203 -7.13 0.53 -9.03
N ASP A 204 -8.36 0.85 -8.66
CA ASP A 204 -9.56 0.35 -9.34
C ASP A 204 -9.56 0.80 -10.81
N SER A 205 -9.23 2.07 -11.05
CA SER A 205 -9.09 2.63 -12.41
C SER A 205 -8.01 1.91 -13.23
N VAL A 206 -6.85 1.61 -12.63
CA VAL A 206 -5.79 0.83 -13.29
C VAL A 206 -6.26 -0.59 -13.62
N GLY A 207 -7.08 -1.21 -12.76
CA GLY A 207 -7.71 -2.50 -13.03
C GLY A 207 -8.58 -2.46 -14.29
N LEU A 208 -9.40 -1.41 -14.44
CA LEU A 208 -10.23 -1.21 -15.63
C LEU A 208 -9.38 -1.06 -16.90
N TRP A 209 -8.29 -0.28 -16.84
CA TRP A 209 -7.37 -0.11 -17.96
C TRP A 209 -6.71 -1.43 -18.39
N LYS A 210 -6.33 -2.29 -17.44
CA LYS A 210 -5.78 -3.61 -17.75
C LYS A 210 -6.80 -4.51 -18.47
N ASN A 211 -8.06 -4.48 -18.05
CA ASN A 211 -9.12 -5.24 -18.71
C ASN A 211 -9.33 -4.75 -20.15
N ALA A 212 -9.39 -3.43 -20.35
CA ALA A 212 -9.49 -2.85 -21.69
C ALA A 212 -8.27 -3.19 -22.56
N GLN A 213 -7.07 -3.23 -21.99
CA GLN A 213 -5.86 -3.67 -22.69
C GLN A 213 -5.93 -5.15 -23.10
N GLN A 214 -6.49 -6.02 -22.26
CA GLN A 214 -6.72 -7.41 -22.61
C GLN A 214 -7.75 -7.56 -23.73
N GLU A 215 -8.86 -6.83 -23.67
CA GLU A 215 -9.90 -6.82 -24.71
C GLU A 215 -9.35 -6.33 -26.05
N THR A 216 -8.60 -5.23 -26.06
CA THR A 216 -7.92 -4.74 -27.28
C THR A 216 -6.95 -5.76 -27.85
N SER A 217 -6.23 -6.52 -27.00
CA SER A 217 -5.35 -7.60 -27.48
C SER A 217 -6.14 -8.74 -28.14
N GLN A 218 -7.29 -9.12 -27.56
CA GLN A 218 -8.21 -10.11 -28.16
C GLN A 218 -8.82 -9.63 -29.48
N LEU A 219 -9.15 -8.34 -29.56
CA LEU A 219 -9.63 -7.73 -30.80
C LEU A 219 -8.53 -7.72 -31.89
N HIS A 220 -7.27 -7.48 -31.53
CA HIS A 220 -6.17 -7.57 -32.50
C HIS A 220 -5.98 -9.00 -33.02
N THR A 221 -6.09 -10.02 -32.17
CA THR A 221 -5.99 -11.42 -32.62
C THR A 221 -7.13 -11.77 -33.58
N THR A 222 -8.37 -11.40 -33.26
CA THR A 222 -9.53 -11.68 -34.13
C THR A 222 -9.46 -10.89 -35.44
N LEU A 223 -9.00 -9.63 -35.42
CA LEU A 223 -8.74 -8.87 -36.64
C LEU A 223 -7.68 -9.53 -37.52
N SER A 224 -6.61 -10.08 -36.94
CA SER A 224 -5.58 -10.80 -37.68
C SER A 224 -6.14 -12.06 -38.35
N GLU A 225 -6.97 -12.82 -37.65
CA GLU A 225 -7.65 -14.02 -38.19
C GLU A 225 -8.58 -13.65 -39.36
N LEU A 226 -9.40 -12.61 -39.20
CA LEU A 226 -10.28 -12.10 -40.27
C LEU A 226 -9.51 -11.55 -41.47
N GLN A 227 -8.32 -10.99 -41.25
CA GLN A 227 -7.44 -10.56 -42.34
C GLN A 227 -6.92 -11.76 -43.13
N GLU A 228 -6.50 -12.83 -42.44
CA GLU A 228 -6.07 -14.08 -43.10
C GLU A 228 -7.22 -14.77 -43.84
N GLU A 229 -8.44 -14.74 -43.30
CA GLU A 229 -9.61 -15.24 -44.01
C GLU A 229 -9.91 -14.41 -45.26
N ASN A 230 -9.82 -13.07 -45.16
CA ASN A 230 -10.01 -12.19 -46.30
C ASN A 230 -8.96 -12.40 -47.40
N THR A 231 -7.69 -12.69 -47.06
CA THR A 231 -6.68 -13.02 -48.08
C THR A 231 -7.01 -14.33 -48.77
N LYS A 232 -7.40 -15.38 -48.03
CA LYS A 232 -7.87 -16.66 -48.61
C LYS A 232 -9.08 -16.47 -49.53
N LEU A 233 -10.04 -15.65 -49.13
CA LEU A 233 -11.21 -15.34 -49.94
C LEU A 233 -10.83 -14.57 -51.21
N ARG A 234 -9.90 -13.61 -51.14
CA ARG A 234 -9.37 -12.92 -52.33
C ARG A 234 -8.71 -13.89 -53.29
N ASP A 235 -7.86 -14.78 -52.78
CA ASP A 235 -7.20 -15.80 -53.61
C ASP A 235 -8.24 -16.69 -54.29
N SER A 236 -9.27 -17.13 -53.56
CA SER A 236 -10.38 -17.92 -54.11
C SER A 236 -11.17 -17.18 -55.20
N VAL A 237 -11.41 -15.88 -55.00
CA VAL A 237 -12.07 -15.01 -56.00
C VAL A 237 -11.21 -14.91 -57.27
N ASP A 238 -9.89 -14.74 -57.13
CA ASP A 238 -9.01 -14.65 -58.28
C ASP A 238 -8.90 -15.98 -59.03
N HIS A 239 -8.88 -17.12 -58.34
CA HIS A 239 -9.00 -18.44 -58.97
C HIS A 239 -10.32 -18.57 -59.74
N ARG A 240 -11.43 -18.07 -59.19
CA ARG A 240 -12.73 -18.08 -59.88
C ARG A 240 -12.73 -17.20 -61.12
N LYS A 241 -12.07 -16.03 -61.11
CA LYS A 241 -11.93 -15.18 -62.31
C LYS A 241 -11.14 -15.90 -63.40
N THR A 242 -10.04 -16.56 -63.05
CA THR A 242 -9.24 -17.36 -64.00
C THR A 242 -10.09 -18.47 -64.62
N ALA A 243 -10.82 -19.23 -63.79
CA ALA A 243 -11.75 -20.25 -64.28
C ALA A 243 -12.84 -19.66 -65.19
N GLN A 244 -13.38 -18.48 -64.84
CA GLN A 244 -14.36 -17.78 -65.69
C GLN A 244 -13.76 -17.38 -67.05
N GLN A 245 -12.52 -16.90 -67.07
CA GLN A 245 -11.81 -16.58 -68.30
C GLN A 245 -11.58 -17.83 -69.17
N GLU A 246 -11.20 -18.96 -68.57
CA GLU A 246 -11.10 -20.25 -69.26
C GLU A 246 -12.44 -20.68 -69.84
N THR A 247 -13.55 -20.55 -69.09
CA THR A 247 -14.88 -20.86 -69.63
C THR A 247 -15.27 -19.98 -70.81
N PHE A 248 -14.86 -18.70 -70.81
CA PHE A 248 -15.08 -17.81 -71.94
C PHE A 248 -14.27 -18.24 -73.17
N GLN A 249 -13.01 -18.62 -72.99
CA GLN A 249 -12.16 -19.17 -74.06
C GLN A 249 -12.73 -20.48 -74.62
N LEU A 250 -13.15 -21.40 -73.75
CA LEU A 250 -13.81 -22.65 -74.15
C LEU A 250 -15.12 -22.38 -74.91
N HIS A 251 -15.90 -21.39 -74.50
CA HIS A 251 -17.12 -21.01 -75.20
C HIS A 251 -16.81 -20.46 -76.60
N ALA A 252 -15.79 -19.60 -76.73
CA ALA A 252 -15.32 -19.10 -78.02
C ALA A 252 -14.85 -20.25 -78.94
N ALA A 253 -14.04 -21.17 -78.43
CA ALA A 253 -13.59 -22.35 -79.18
C ALA A 253 -14.78 -23.23 -79.62
N LEU A 254 -15.78 -23.44 -78.76
CA LEU A 254 -17.01 -24.15 -79.12
C LEU A 254 -17.80 -23.44 -80.22
N THR A 255 -17.86 -22.10 -80.21
CA THR A 255 -18.51 -21.34 -81.29
C THR A 255 -17.77 -21.47 -82.62
N GLU A 256 -16.43 -21.47 -82.59
CA GLU A 256 -15.61 -21.68 -83.79
C GLU A 256 -15.81 -23.09 -84.36
N LEU A 257 -15.75 -24.13 -83.52
CA LEU A 257 -16.06 -25.50 -83.91
C LEU A 257 -17.49 -25.66 -84.46
N ARG A 258 -18.46 -24.92 -83.94
CA ARG A 258 -19.83 -24.91 -84.48
C ARG A 258 -19.87 -24.30 -85.88
N GLU A 259 -19.14 -23.20 -86.11
CA GLU A 259 -19.09 -22.56 -87.42
C GLU A 259 -18.31 -23.42 -88.44
N GLU A 260 -17.25 -24.10 -88.02
CA GLU A 260 -16.57 -25.11 -88.83
C GLU A 260 -17.50 -26.27 -89.19
N ASN A 261 -18.23 -26.83 -88.21
CA ASN A 261 -19.22 -27.87 -88.46
C ASN A 261 -20.30 -27.41 -89.44
N LYS A 262 -20.74 -26.15 -89.34
CA LYS A 262 -21.68 -25.56 -90.30
C LYS A 262 -21.08 -25.46 -91.71
N LYS A 263 -19.83 -25.02 -91.86
CA LYS A 263 -19.13 -25.01 -93.16
C LYS A 263 -19.00 -26.42 -93.74
N ILE A 264 -18.72 -27.41 -92.89
CA ILE A 264 -18.68 -28.82 -93.30
C ILE A 264 -20.06 -29.25 -93.78
N LEU A 265 -21.14 -28.94 -93.06
CA LEU A 265 -22.52 -29.22 -93.47
C LEU A 265 -22.86 -28.56 -94.83
N ASP A 266 -22.58 -27.26 -94.99
CA ASP A 266 -22.81 -26.54 -96.24
C ASP A 266 -21.99 -27.13 -97.40
N SER A 267 -20.78 -27.61 -97.10
CA SER A 267 -19.96 -28.31 -98.08
C SER A 267 -20.59 -29.64 -98.45
N VAL A 268 -21.00 -30.46 -97.47
CA VAL A 268 -21.71 -31.73 -97.69
C VAL A 268 -22.97 -31.54 -98.53
N ASP A 269 -23.76 -30.49 -98.28
CA ASP A 269 -24.95 -30.20 -99.09
C ASP A 269 -24.58 -29.77 -100.52
N ARG A 270 -23.52 -28.97 -100.71
CA ARG A 270 -22.97 -28.71 -102.06
C ARG A 270 -22.50 -29.99 -102.77
N TRP A 271 -21.89 -30.93 -102.05
CA TRP A 271 -21.51 -32.24 -102.59
C TRP A 271 -22.74 -33.07 -102.99
N LYS A 272 -23.83 -33.01 -102.20
CA LYS A 272 -25.10 -33.65 -102.57
C LYS A 272 -25.73 -33.00 -103.81
N ASP A 273 -25.72 -31.67 -103.91
CA ASP A 273 -26.28 -30.95 -105.05
C ASP A 273 -25.48 -31.19 -106.34
N THR A 274 -24.15 -31.21 -106.25
CA THR A 274 -23.29 -31.58 -107.40
C THR A 274 -23.46 -33.05 -107.78
N SER A 275 -23.58 -33.96 -106.81
CA SER A 275 -23.93 -35.36 -107.07
C SER A 275 -25.31 -35.50 -107.72
N ALA A 276 -26.31 -34.77 -107.25
CA ALA A 276 -27.66 -34.75 -107.83
C ALA A 276 -27.65 -34.15 -109.24
N GLY A 277 -26.90 -33.07 -109.46
CA GLY A 277 -26.68 -32.46 -110.77
C GLY A 277 -25.97 -33.40 -111.75
N ALA A 278 -24.96 -34.14 -111.29
CA ALA A 278 -24.29 -35.18 -112.06
C ALA A 278 -25.24 -36.35 -112.40
N ALA A 279 -26.10 -36.76 -111.46
CA ALA A 279 -27.10 -37.79 -111.68
C ALA A 279 -28.18 -37.35 -112.70
N ILE A 280 -28.67 -36.12 -112.62
CA ILE A 280 -29.62 -35.54 -113.58
C ILE A 280 -28.97 -35.39 -114.96
N GLY A 281 -27.71 -34.93 -115.02
CA GLY A 281 -26.93 -34.85 -116.25
C GLY A 281 -26.76 -36.21 -116.92
N ALA A 282 -26.41 -37.24 -116.14
CA ALA A 282 -26.30 -38.61 -116.61
C ALA A 282 -27.65 -39.17 -117.10
N GLN A 283 -28.75 -38.86 -116.42
CA GLN A 283 -30.08 -39.31 -116.81
C GLN A 283 -30.61 -38.61 -118.08
N LYS A 284 -30.28 -37.33 -118.27
CA LYS A 284 -30.60 -36.59 -119.50
C LYS A 284 -29.76 -37.09 -120.68
N ALA A 285 -28.51 -37.46 -120.46
CA ALA A 285 -27.66 -38.11 -121.46
C ALA A 285 -28.20 -39.50 -121.86
N ARG A 286 -28.67 -40.31 -120.90
CA ARG A 286 -29.34 -41.58 -121.18
C ARG A 286 -30.61 -41.41 -122.02
N LYS A 287 -31.47 -40.45 -121.67
CA LYS A 287 -32.69 -40.15 -122.45
C LYS A 287 -32.39 -39.67 -123.88
N ARG A 288 -31.29 -38.95 -124.10
CA ARG A 288 -30.83 -38.59 -125.47
C ARG A 288 -30.36 -39.81 -126.25
N HIS A 289 -29.65 -40.73 -125.60
CA HIS A 289 -29.25 -42.00 -126.21
C HIS A 289 -30.47 -42.88 -126.55
N GLU A 290 -31.43 -43.02 -125.63
CA GLU A 290 -32.68 -43.76 -125.88
C GLU A 290 -33.51 -43.14 -127.01
N ALA A 291 -33.58 -41.80 -127.09
CA ALA A 291 -34.26 -41.11 -128.19
C ALA A 291 -33.56 -41.33 -129.53
N ALA A 292 -32.22 -41.38 -129.55
CA ALA A 292 -31.44 -41.71 -130.75
C ALA A 292 -31.67 -43.17 -131.19
N ASP A 293 -31.74 -44.11 -130.23
CA ASP A 293 -32.04 -45.51 -130.51
C ASP A 293 -33.48 -45.72 -131.02
N LEU A 294 -34.45 -44.95 -130.51
CA LEU A 294 -35.82 -44.95 -131.00
C LEU A 294 -35.92 -44.43 -132.45
N GLN A 295 -35.20 -43.35 -132.78
CA GLN A 295 -35.11 -42.88 -134.17
C GLN A 295 -34.47 -43.92 -135.09
N LEU A 296 -33.44 -44.62 -134.63
CA LEU A 296 -32.83 -45.71 -135.39
C LEU A 296 -33.80 -46.87 -135.60
N ARG A 297 -34.60 -47.25 -134.59
CA ARG A 297 -35.61 -48.31 -134.70
C ARG A 297 -36.75 -47.96 -135.66
N VAL A 298 -37.24 -46.71 -135.64
CA VAL A 298 -38.27 -46.24 -136.58
C VAL A 298 -37.74 -46.25 -138.01
N LYS A 299 -36.50 -45.78 -138.23
CA LYS A 299 -35.84 -45.89 -139.53
C LYS A 299 -35.67 -47.34 -139.98
N LEU A 300 -35.38 -48.24 -139.04
CA LEU A 300 -35.24 -49.66 -139.34
C LEU A 300 -36.57 -50.32 -139.72
N SER A 301 -37.69 -49.93 -139.09
CA SER A 301 -39.01 -50.43 -139.44
C SER A 301 -39.50 -49.90 -140.79
N GLU A 302 -39.24 -48.63 -141.11
CA GLU A 302 -39.55 -48.05 -142.44
C GLU A 302 -38.77 -48.78 -143.55
N LEU A 303 -37.47 -49.05 -143.35
CA LEU A 303 -36.64 -49.80 -144.30
C LEU A 303 -37.03 -51.30 -144.41
N GLN A 304 -37.67 -51.87 -143.39
CA GLN A 304 -38.20 -53.23 -143.42
C GLN A 304 -39.57 -53.32 -144.10
N GLU A 305 -40.40 -52.29 -143.97
CA GLU A 305 -41.71 -52.18 -144.64
C GLU A 305 -41.54 -51.92 -146.14
N GLU A 306 -40.56 -51.08 -146.53
CA GLU A 306 -40.16 -50.87 -147.94
C GLU A 306 -39.57 -52.15 -148.58
N ASN A 307 -38.88 -53.00 -147.80
CA ASN A 307 -38.37 -54.30 -148.26
C ASN A 307 -39.47 -55.37 -148.40
N ALA A 308 -40.57 -55.25 -147.65
CA ALA A 308 -41.69 -56.17 -147.71
C ALA A 308 -42.54 -55.95 -148.98
N ASP A 309 -42.73 -54.69 -149.39
CA ASP A 309 -43.54 -54.34 -150.56
C ASP A 309 -42.82 -54.63 -151.90
N LEU A 310 -41.48 -54.55 -151.91
CA LEU A 310 -40.66 -54.88 -153.09
C LEU A 310 -40.50 -56.39 -153.35
N ARG A 311 -40.83 -57.27 -152.39
CA ARG A 311 -40.70 -58.73 -152.54
C ARG A 311 -41.94 -59.44 -153.10
N GLY A 312 -43.03 -58.72 -153.36
CA GLY A 312 -44.26 -59.28 -153.95
C GLY A 312 -44.37 -59.23 -155.49
N ARG A 313 -43.51 -58.49 -156.19
CA ARG A 313 -43.60 -58.29 -157.66
C ARG A 313 -42.24 -58.25 -158.36
N ALA A 314 -41.55 -59.38 -158.48
CA ALA A 314 -40.63 -59.64 -159.60
C ALA A 314 -40.07 -61.07 -159.54
N HIS A 315 -40.71 -61.97 -160.29
CA HIS A 315 -40.04 -63.10 -160.90
C HIS A 315 -39.11 -62.60 -162.03
N LEU A 316 -37.96 -63.26 -162.18
CA LEU A 316 -37.02 -63.29 -163.32
C LEU A 316 -36.01 -62.12 -163.48
N SER A 317 -34.75 -62.38 -163.11
CA SER A 317 -33.56 -62.38 -164.01
C SER A 317 -32.24 -62.10 -163.28
N ASN A 318 -31.20 -62.88 -163.63
CA ASN A 318 -29.74 -62.62 -163.57
C ASN A 318 -29.06 -62.31 -162.22
N ALA A 319 -28.09 -63.11 -161.75
CA ALA A 319 -26.72 -63.37 -162.25
C ALA A 319 -25.67 -62.31 -161.82
N GLY A 320 -24.73 -62.73 -160.95
CA GLY A 320 -23.30 -62.42 -161.09
C GLY A 320 -22.60 -61.45 -160.10
N ARG A 321 -21.49 -61.96 -159.51
CA ARG A 321 -20.29 -61.30 -158.90
C ARG A 321 -20.45 -60.65 -157.50
N SER A 322 -19.67 -60.98 -156.45
CA SER A 322 -18.21 -61.15 -156.19
C SER A 322 -17.48 -59.85 -155.81
N VAL A 323 -16.49 -59.99 -154.90
CA VAL A 323 -15.46 -59.06 -154.37
C VAL A 323 -15.81 -58.51 -152.96
N GLU A 324 -15.19 -58.87 -151.83
CA GLU A 324 -13.78 -58.85 -151.31
C GLU A 324 -13.22 -57.50 -150.82
N PHE A 325 -12.56 -57.55 -149.63
CA PHE A 325 -11.45 -56.70 -149.12
C PHE A 325 -11.76 -55.22 -148.73
N TYR A 326 -11.14 -54.51 -147.77
CA TYR A 326 -9.90 -54.52 -146.94
C TYR A 326 -10.31 -54.02 -145.51
N SER A 327 -9.80 -54.54 -144.37
CA SER A 327 -8.58 -54.11 -143.63
C SER A 327 -8.71 -52.70 -142.97
N GLU A 328 -8.09 -52.25 -141.87
CA GLU A 328 -6.99 -52.65 -140.97
C GLU A 328 -6.63 -51.37 -140.15
N TRP A 329 -5.74 -51.51 -139.16
CA TRP A 329 -5.01 -50.45 -138.41
C TRP A 329 -5.78 -49.59 -137.38
N ASP A 330 -5.20 -49.10 -136.28
CA ASP A 330 -3.98 -49.36 -135.49
C ASP A 330 -3.94 -48.30 -134.37
N ARG A 331 -3.10 -48.53 -133.35
CA ARG A 331 -2.42 -47.55 -132.44
C ARG A 331 -3.27 -46.69 -131.47
N ARG A 332 -3.13 -46.83 -130.13
CA ARG A 332 -2.03 -46.35 -129.24
C ARG A 332 -1.99 -44.80 -129.08
N PRO A 333 -1.26 -44.21 -128.08
CA PRO A 333 -0.97 -44.60 -126.69
C PRO A 333 -0.78 -43.39 -125.71
N GLN A 334 -0.26 -43.67 -124.49
CA GLN A 334 0.71 -42.83 -123.70
C GLN A 334 0.24 -41.45 -123.17
N SER A 335 0.70 -40.85 -122.07
CA SER A 335 1.65 -41.14 -120.99
C SER A 335 1.86 -39.84 -120.17
N LEU A 336 2.54 -39.94 -119.01
CA LEU A 336 3.45 -38.90 -118.45
C LEU A 336 2.80 -37.60 -117.88
N VAL A 337 3.31 -36.84 -116.90
CA VAL A 337 4.39 -36.92 -115.88
C VAL A 337 4.45 -35.54 -115.16
N LEU A 338 4.98 -35.49 -113.93
CA LEU A 338 5.55 -34.31 -113.20
C LEU A 338 4.58 -33.17 -112.84
N ALA A 339 4.74 -32.35 -111.80
CA ALA A 339 5.70 -32.10 -110.70
C ALA A 339 4.85 -31.35 -109.62
N GLY A 340 5.10 -31.32 -108.31
CA GLY A 340 6.35 -31.11 -107.58
C GLY A 340 6.24 -29.82 -106.75
N ARG A 341 6.37 -29.94 -105.41
CA ARG A 341 6.88 -28.98 -104.39
C ARG A 341 6.36 -29.44 -103.01
N ARG A 342 7.14 -29.96 -102.05
CA ARG A 342 8.26 -29.38 -101.25
C ARG A 342 7.94 -27.94 -100.83
N GLU A 343 7.73 -27.67 -99.55
CA GLU A 343 8.70 -27.51 -98.45
C GLU A 343 7.95 -27.64 -97.10
N SER A 344 8.51 -27.83 -95.90
CA SER A 344 9.80 -28.23 -95.36
C SER A 344 9.57 -28.40 -93.85
N TRP A 345 10.33 -29.29 -93.24
CA TRP A 345 10.34 -29.61 -91.81
C TRP A 345 10.94 -28.51 -90.91
N LEU A 346 10.79 -28.72 -89.57
CA LEU A 346 11.58 -28.22 -88.42
C LEU A 346 11.08 -26.89 -87.79
N ASN A 347 10.97 -26.66 -86.47
CA ASN A 347 11.10 -27.46 -85.23
C ASN A 347 10.72 -26.51 -84.02
N PRO A 348 11.00 -26.76 -82.72
CA PRO A 348 10.05 -26.49 -81.62
C PRO A 348 10.59 -25.50 -80.53
N TRP A 349 9.83 -25.38 -79.43
CA TRP A 349 10.17 -24.78 -78.12
C TRP A 349 10.41 -23.26 -78.03
N HIS A 350 9.53 -22.58 -77.28
CA HIS A 350 9.89 -21.90 -76.03
C HIS A 350 8.69 -21.74 -75.10
#